data_AF-A0A927C8F8-F1
#
_entry.id   AF-A0A927C8F8-F1
#
_cell.length_a   1.000
_cell.length_b   1.000
_cell.length_c   1.000
_cell.angle_alpha   90.00
_cell.angle_beta   90.00
_cell.angle_gamma   90.00
#
_symmetry.space_group_name_H-M   'P 1'
#
loop_
_entity.id
_entity.type
_entity.pdbx_description
1 polymer ?
#
loop_
_entity_poly.entity_id
_entity_poly.type
_entity_poly.pdbx_seq_one_letter_code
_entity_poly.pdbx_strand_id
1 'polypeptide(L)' 'MNAVLLDEAETIEQLRGDLVALAMEKGTFADDTVLEMSQQLDEFLVQFTKMHLSTQKQQLLTYR' A
#
# COMPACT_ATOMS: atom_id res chain seq x y z
N MET A 1 6.74 18.45 2.37
CA MET A 1 5.66 17.48 2.67
C MET A 1 5.19 16.69 1.45
N ASN A 2 5.59 17.01 0.20
CA ASN A 2 5.19 16.26 -1.00
C ASN A 2 6.12 15.10 -1.38
N ALA A 3 7.39 15.10 -0.98
CA ALA A 3 8.35 14.05 -1.39
C ALA A 3 8.04 12.68 -0.74
N VAL A 4 7.77 12.68 0.58
CA VAL A 4 7.47 11.45 1.34
C VAL A 4 6.24 10.70 0.81
N LEU A 5 5.23 11.44 0.35
CA LEU A 5 3.99 10.86 -0.19
C LEU A 5 4.16 10.23 -1.59
N LEU A 6 5.12 10.75 -2.36
CA LEU A 6 5.50 10.18 -3.66
C LEU A 6 6.26 8.87 -3.45
N ASP A 7 7.18 8.83 -2.49
CA ASP A 7 7.99 7.65 -2.16
C ASP A 7 7.12 6.48 -1.65
N GLU A 8 6.10 6.78 -0.83
CA GLU A 8 5.16 5.77 -0.31
C GLU A 8 4.25 5.20 -1.41
N ALA A 9 3.80 6.03 -2.35
CA ALA A 9 3.00 5.58 -3.48
C ALA A 9 3.82 4.73 -4.48
N GLU A 10 5.08 5.09 -4.71
CA GLU A 10 6.01 4.31 -5.52
C GLU A 10 6.28 2.93 -4.92
N THR A 11 6.44 2.87 -3.59
CA THR A 11 6.61 1.61 -2.85
C THR A 11 5.39 0.69 -3.00
N ILE A 12 4.18 1.24 -2.95
CA ILE A 12 2.93 0.47 -3.16
C ILE A 12 2.89 -0.13 -4.58
N GLU A 13 3.24 0.67 -5.59
CA GLU A 13 3.24 0.18 -6.97
C GLU A 13 4.31 -0.88 -7.21
N GLN A 14 5.47 -0.75 -6.58
CA GLN A 14 6.50 -1.77 -6.66
C GLN A 14 6.06 -3.09 -6.02
N LEU A 15 5.48 -3.05 -4.82
CA LEU A 15 4.93 -4.23 -4.16
C LEU A 15 3.80 -4.89 -4.98
N ARG A 16 2.96 -4.09 -5.65
CA ARG A 16 1.95 -4.59 -6.60
C ARG A 16 2.59 -5.30 -7.78
N GLY A 17 3.63 -4.71 -8.37
CA GLY A 17 4.37 -5.30 -9.48
C GLY A 17 4.96 -6.65 -9.11
N ASP A 18 5.61 -6.72 -7.95
CA ASP A 18 6.23 -7.94 -7.44
C ASP A 18 5.19 -9.04 -7.14
N LEU A 19 4.03 -8.68 -6.57
CA LEU A 19 2.93 -9.62 -6.32
C LEU A 19 2.36 -10.21 -7.62
N VAL A 20 2.18 -9.38 -8.65
CA VAL A 20 1.71 -9.83 -9.96
C VAL A 20 2.73 -10.74 -10.61
N ALA A 21 4.02 -10.39 -10.56
CA ALA A 21 5.10 -11.21 -11.08
C ALA A 21 5.14 -12.58 -10.38
N LEU A 22 5.00 -12.60 -9.05
CA LEU A 22 4.93 -13.83 -8.26
C LEU A 22 3.72 -14.69 -8.64
N ALA A 23 2.54 -14.09 -8.77
CA ALA A 23 1.33 -14.81 -9.18
C ALA A 23 1.47 -15.41 -10.60
N MET A 24 2.13 -14.68 -11.52
CA MET A 24 2.44 -15.17 -12.86
C MET A 24 3.45 -16.33 -12.82
N GLU A 25 4.47 -16.25 -11.95
CA GLU A 25 5.47 -17.32 -11.76
C GLU A 25 4.83 -18.59 -11.19
N LYS A 26 3.97 -18.45 -10.17
CA LYS A 26 3.25 -19.58 -9.56
C LYS A 26 2.11 -20.12 -10.42
N GLY A 27 1.62 -19.32 -11.38
CA GLY A 27 0.52 -19.66 -12.27
C GLY A 27 -0.86 -19.62 -11.59
N THR A 28 -0.95 -19.15 -10.35
CA THR A 28 -2.20 -19.01 -9.60
C THR A 28 -2.07 -17.95 -8.51
N PHE A 29 -3.16 -17.23 -8.24
CA PHE A 29 -3.26 -16.30 -7.11
C PHE A 29 -3.56 -17.00 -5.78
N ALA A 30 -3.92 -18.28 -5.81
CA ALA A 30 -4.23 -19.07 -4.61
C ALA A 30 -3.00 -19.78 -4.02
N ASP A 31 -1.80 -19.52 -4.54
CA ASP A 31 -0.58 -20.03 -3.95
C ASP A 31 -0.34 -19.34 -2.60
N ASP A 32 0.03 -20.12 -1.57
CA ASP A 32 0.17 -19.62 -0.21
C ASP A 32 1.14 -18.43 -0.12
N THR A 33 2.22 -18.43 -0.92
CA THR A 33 3.19 -17.33 -0.92
C THR A 33 2.64 -16.07 -1.59
N VAL A 34 1.78 -16.23 -2.60
CA VAL A 34 1.08 -15.11 -3.25
C VAL A 34 0.04 -14.52 -2.30
N LEU A 35 -0.68 -15.37 -1.56
CA LEU A 35 -1.66 -14.94 -0.57
C LEU A 35 -1.00 -14.17 0.58
N GLU A 36 0.10 -14.69 1.14
CA GLU A 36 0.84 -14.00 2.20
C GLU A 36 1.33 -12.62 1.74
N MET A 37 1.91 -12.54 0.54
CA MET A 37 2.37 -11.27 -0.02
C MET A 37 1.22 -10.31 -0.31
N SER A 38 0.09 -10.81 -0.81
CA SER A 38 -1.11 -10.00 -0.99
C SER A 38 -1.62 -9.43 0.32
N GLN A 39 -1.55 -10.21 1.40
CA GLN A 39 -2.02 -9.79 2.72
C GLN A 39 -1.11 -8.72 3.34
N GLN A 40 0.20 -8.83 3.14
CA GLN A 40 1.16 -7.80 3.54
C GLN A 40 0.93 -6.47 2.79
N LEU A 41 0.62 -6.55 1.49
CA LEU A 41 0.28 -5.38 0.69
C LEU A 41 -1.00 -4.70 1.20
N ASP A 42 -2.04 -5.48 1.52
CA ASP A 42 -3.28 -4.95 2.09
C ASP A 42 -3.06 -4.26 3.44
N GLU A 43 -2.24 -4.85 4.33
CA GLU A 43 -1.90 -4.23 5.61
C GLU A 43 -1.20 -2.88 5.43
N PHE A 44 -0.27 -2.81 4.48
CA PHE A 44 0.43 -1.56 4.16
C PHE A 44 -0.52 -0.50 3.62
N LEU A 45 -1.41 -0.86 2.69
CA LEU A 45 -2.42 0.03 2.12
C LEU A 45 -3.36 0.61 3.20
N VAL A 46 -3.77 -0.23 4.16
CA VAL A 46 -4.62 0.20 5.28
C VAL A 46 -3.88 1.20 6.16
N GLN A 47 -2.60 0.95 6.48
CA GLN A 47 -1.81 1.86 7.30
C GLN A 47 -1.57 3.20 6.59
N PHE A 48 -1.21 3.16 5.32
CA PHE A 48 -1.03 4.35 4.48
C PHE A 48 -2.31 5.20 4.42
N THR A 49 -3.45 4.55 4.16
CA THR A 49 -4.76 5.23 4.11
C THR A 49 -5.14 5.88 5.44
N LYS A 50 -4.91 5.18 6.56
CA LYS A 50 -5.15 5.73 7.91
C LYS A 50 -4.29 6.96 8.19
N MET A 51 -3.01 6.90 7.84
CA MET A 51 -2.07 8.01 8.01
C MET A 51 -2.54 9.24 7.20
N HIS A 52 -2.93 9.03 5.94
CA HIS A 52 -3.45 10.10 5.09
C HIS A 52 -4.75 10.72 5.61
N LEU A 53 -5.73 9.92 6.02
CA LEU A 53 -6.99 10.43 6.57
C LEU A 53 -6.76 11.21 7.87
N SER A 54 -5.87 10.73 8.74
CA SER A 54 -5.56 11.43 10.00
C SER A 54 -4.91 12.79 9.74
N THR A 55 -3.97 12.86 8.78
CA THR A 55 -3.30 14.10 8.37
C THR A 55 -4.29 15.12 7.80
N GLN A 56 -5.24 14.68 6.97
CA GLN A 56 -6.26 15.55 6.40
C GLN A 56 -7.24 16.09 7.47
N LYS A 57 -7.63 15.26 8.46
CA LYS A 57 -8.47 15.68 9.58
C LYS A 57 -7.78 16.72 10.46
N GLN A 58 -6.49 16.58 10.72
CA GLN A 58 -5.71 17.54 11.50
C GLN A 58 -5.67 18.92 10.82
N GLN A 59 -5.50 18.95 9.50
CA GLN A 59 -5.50 20.19 8.72
C GLN A 59 -6.86 20.91 8.80
N LEU A 60 -7.98 20.19 8.69
CA LEU A 60 -9.33 20.77 8.78
C LEU A 60 -9.67 21.36 10.16
N LEU A 61 -9.07 20.85 11.24
CA LEU A 61 -9.27 21.36 12.60
C LEU A 61 -8.39 22.57 12.94
N THR A 62 -7.31 22.80 12.17
CA THR A 62 -6.38 23.92 12.41
C THR A 62 -6.87 25.24 11.79
N TYR A 63 -7.91 25.19 10.95
CA TYR A 63 -8.56 26.36 10.34
C TYR A 63 -9.93 26.71 10.96
N ARG A 64 -10.22 26.22 12.17
CA ARG A 64 -11.44 26.57 12.92
C ARG A 64 -11.17 27.56 14.04
#